data_AF-A0A127SQP1-F1
#
_entry.id   AF-A0A127SQP1-F1
#
_cell.length_a   1.000
_cell.length_b   1.000
_cell.length_c   1.000
_cell.angle_alpha   90.00
_cell.angle_beta   90.00
_cell.angle_gamma   90.00
#
_symmetry.space_group_name_H-M   'P 1'
#
loop_
_entity.id
_entity.type
_entity.pdbx_description
1 polymer ?
#
loop_
_entity_poly.entity_id
_entity_poly.type
_entity_poly.pdbx_seq_one_letter_code
_entity_poly.pdbx_strand_id
1 'polypeptide(L)'
;MSMSAIAVRVAAALLTSEKGRKGVGFLLVAIFAPVILIAAILCSNTAGGADHNNSAVEASFYGVTYSEDVPAEFQTHITDMQTAFALLDSAVAEANANMTDGNRLDPIQVKAIFYALCFGENAPSQRAADRFVDCFFITEQRTRIVVTELEDGSTVESEEVYTATVPLSLAAAYENLAAKLGRAVTDEDKENAAHIYTMIAGNANGSDGTGASGGTIQIDYGSGTGSTELDTSGFTN
;
A
#
# COMPACT_ATOMS: atom_id res chain seq x y z
N MET A 1 25.98 60.60 2.49
CA MET A 1 25.90 59.15 2.23
C MET A 1 24.48 58.71 2.55
N SER A 2 23.81 57.92 1.69
CA SER A 2 22.45 57.48 1.98
C SER A 2 22.44 56.51 3.17
N MET A 3 21.34 56.47 3.94
CA MET A 3 21.19 55.55 5.06
C MET A 3 21.49 54.09 4.67
N SER A 4 21.17 53.68 3.44
CA SER A 4 21.48 52.35 2.91
C SER A 4 22.98 52.10 2.77
N ALA A 5 23.78 53.08 2.32
CA ALA A 5 25.23 52.91 2.20
C ALA A 5 25.91 52.80 3.57
N ILE A 6 25.37 53.45 4.59
CA ILE A 6 25.85 53.37 5.98
C ILE A 6 25.46 52.02 6.59
N ALA A 7 24.21 51.58 6.42
CA ALA A 7 23.75 50.28 6.90
C ALA A 7 24.53 49.11 6.29
N VAL A 8 24.83 49.17 4.98
CA VAL A 8 25.63 48.15 4.29
C VAL A 8 27.07 48.12 4.81
N ARG A 9 27.69 49.27 5.06
CA ARG A 9 29.06 49.33 5.62
C ARG A 9 29.12 48.84 7.07
N VAL A 10 28.11 49.15 7.87
CA VAL A 10 28.00 48.68 9.26
C VAL A 10 27.77 47.17 9.30
N ALA A 11 26.90 46.64 8.43
CA ALA A 11 26.69 45.21 8.28
C ALA A 11 27.99 44.48 7.83
N ALA A 12 28.72 45.05 6.87
CA ALA A 12 30.00 44.50 6.42
C ALA A 12 31.08 44.52 7.52
N ALA A 13 31.14 45.56 8.35
CA ALA A 13 32.06 45.62 9.50
C ALA A 13 31.68 44.62 10.61
N LEU A 14 30.39 44.44 10.87
CA LEU A 14 29.90 43.42 11.81
C LEU A 14 30.22 42.00 11.33
N LEU A 15 30.10 41.73 10.03
CA LEU A 15 30.39 40.42 9.43
C LEU A 15 31.89 40.12 9.24
N THR A 16 32.77 41.13 9.22
CA THR A 16 34.23 40.91 9.12
C THR A 16 34.91 40.79 10.49
N SER A 17 34.29 41.29 11.56
CA SER A 17 34.81 41.13 12.93
C SER A 17 34.44 39.78 13.53
N GLU A 18 35.37 39.13 14.22
CA GLU A 18 35.13 37.82 14.85
C GLU A 18 34.03 37.89 15.93
N LYS A 19 34.01 38.98 16.71
CA LYS A 19 32.98 39.22 17.73
C LYS A 19 31.60 39.49 17.10
N GLY A 20 31.55 40.22 15.99
CA GLY A 20 30.31 40.49 15.26
C GLY A 20 29.76 39.24 14.57
N ARG A 21 30.62 38.40 13.96
CA ARG A 21 30.22 37.08 13.43
C ARG A 21 29.67 36.15 14.51
N LYS A 22 30.31 36.09 15.69
CA LYS A 22 29.81 35.29 16.82
C LYS A 22 28.48 35.82 17.34
N GLY A 23 28.31 37.15 17.42
CA GLY A 23 27.05 37.78 17.84
C GLY A 23 25.90 37.56 16.84
N VAL A 24 26.16 37.74 15.54
CA VAL A 24 25.18 37.49 14.47
C VAL A 24 24.85 36.01 14.37
N GLY A 25 25.85 35.13 14.45
CA GLY A 25 25.64 33.68 14.47
C GLY A 25 24.82 33.23 15.67
N PHE A 26 25.11 33.75 16.87
CA PHE A 26 24.32 33.47 18.07
C PHE A 26 22.88 33.97 17.95
N LEU A 27 22.67 35.16 17.38
CA LEU A 27 21.34 35.72 17.14
C LEU A 27 20.55 34.87 16.12
N LEU A 28 21.17 34.46 15.01
CA LEU A 28 20.54 33.59 14.02
C LEU A 28 20.18 32.23 14.64
N VAL A 29 21.08 31.62 15.41
CA VAL A 29 20.79 30.38 16.13
C VAL A 29 19.65 30.60 17.14
N ALA A 30 19.65 31.70 17.91
CA ALA A 30 18.59 31.97 18.88
C ALA A 30 17.20 32.13 18.24
N ILE A 31 17.12 32.64 17.00
CA ILE A 31 15.87 32.82 16.27
C ILE A 31 15.45 31.54 15.53
N PHE A 32 16.37 30.90 14.82
CA PHE A 32 16.06 29.75 13.97
C PHE A 32 16.10 28.41 14.70
N ALA A 33 16.90 28.26 15.76
CA ALA A 33 16.93 27.04 16.56
C ALA A 33 15.54 26.64 17.06
N PRO A 34 14.72 27.50 17.70
CA PRO A 34 13.39 27.10 18.16
C PRO A 34 12.47 26.68 17.00
N VAL A 35 12.52 27.35 15.84
CA VAL A 35 11.70 26.99 14.67
C VAL A 35 12.14 25.65 14.06
N ILE A 36 13.46 25.43 13.92
CA ILE A 36 14.04 24.17 13.42
C ILE A 36 13.75 23.02 14.38
N LEU A 37 13.82 23.28 15.69
CA LEU A 37 13.55 22.27 16.72
C LEU A 37 12.06 21.90 16.75
N ILE A 38 11.16 22.88 16.60
CA ILE A 38 9.72 22.62 16.42
C ILE A 38 9.48 21.80 15.15
N ALA A 39 10.09 22.18 14.01
CA ALA A 39 9.96 21.42 12.77
C ALA A 39 10.52 20.00 12.92
N ALA A 40 11.66 19.82 13.58
CA ALA A 40 12.24 18.51 13.86
C ALA A 40 11.31 17.66 14.75
N ILE A 41 10.74 18.23 15.81
CA ILE A 41 9.77 17.53 16.67
C ILE A 41 8.53 17.13 15.89
N LEU A 42 7.97 18.03 15.06
CA LEU A 42 6.81 17.71 14.22
C LEU A 42 7.15 16.61 13.21
N CYS A 43 8.30 16.69 12.53
CA CYS A 43 8.76 15.66 11.59
C CYS A 43 9.05 14.31 12.29
N SER A 44 9.58 14.32 13.52
CA SER A 44 9.81 13.11 14.31
C SER A 44 8.51 12.48 14.79
N ASN A 45 7.50 13.28 15.16
CA ASN A 45 6.19 12.77 15.53
C ASN A 45 5.41 12.21 14.32
N THR A 46 5.63 12.74 13.11
CA THR A 46 5.08 12.14 11.88
C THR A 46 5.78 10.86 11.46
N ALA A 47 7.07 10.67 11.82
CA ALA A 47 7.77 9.40 11.58
C ALA A 47 7.16 8.25 12.40
N GLY A 48 6.71 8.52 13.64
CA GLY A 48 5.94 7.54 14.42
C GLY A 48 4.62 7.13 13.74
N GLY A 49 4.02 8.00 12.92
CA GLY A 49 2.85 7.66 12.10
C GLY A 49 3.17 6.66 10.97
N ALA A 50 4.38 6.70 10.40
CA ALA A 50 4.79 5.74 9.37
C ALA A 50 5.00 4.33 9.97
N ASP A 51 5.62 4.26 11.15
CA ASP A 51 5.76 3.00 11.90
C ASP A 51 4.39 2.44 12.29
N HIS A 52 3.46 3.33 12.66
CA HIS A 52 2.10 2.97 13.01
C HIS A 52 1.28 2.47 11.80
N ASN A 53 1.44 3.13 10.64
CA ASN A 53 0.80 2.72 9.39
C ASN A 53 1.35 1.37 8.90
N ASN A 54 2.66 1.17 8.97
CA ASN A 54 3.27 -0.12 8.67
C ASN A 54 2.75 -1.21 9.61
N SER A 55 2.70 -0.94 10.91
CA SER A 55 2.15 -1.88 11.89
C SER A 55 0.69 -2.26 11.61
N ALA A 56 -0.13 -1.31 11.17
CA ALA A 56 -1.52 -1.57 10.77
C ALA A 56 -1.61 -2.44 9.50
N VAL A 57 -0.71 -2.24 8.53
CA VAL A 57 -0.61 -3.11 7.35
C VAL A 57 -0.23 -4.52 7.78
N GLU A 58 0.85 -4.69 8.55
CA GLU A 58 1.28 -6.01 9.03
C GLU A 58 0.18 -6.72 9.84
N ALA A 59 -0.53 -6.00 10.71
CA ALA A 59 -1.66 -6.50 11.48
C ALA A 59 -2.81 -6.99 10.59
N SER A 60 -3.08 -6.30 9.48
CA SER A 60 -4.11 -6.68 8.52
C SER A 60 -3.71 -7.95 7.75
N PHE A 61 -2.43 -8.12 7.43
CA PHE A 61 -1.92 -9.28 6.69
C PHE A 61 -1.70 -10.54 7.55
N TYR A 62 -1.26 -10.38 8.81
CA TYR A 62 -0.80 -11.50 9.65
C TYR A 62 -1.58 -11.69 10.95
N GLY A 63 -2.43 -10.73 11.33
CA GLY A 63 -3.05 -10.73 12.64
C GLY A 63 -2.24 -10.02 13.71
N VAL A 64 -2.91 -9.67 14.80
CA VAL A 64 -2.33 -8.99 15.99
C VAL A 64 -2.95 -9.56 17.26
N THR A 65 -2.20 -9.46 18.35
CA THR A 65 -2.75 -9.53 19.70
C THR A 65 -2.73 -8.11 20.27
N TYR A 66 -3.91 -7.52 20.46
CA TYR A 66 -4.02 -6.13 20.95
C TYR A 66 -3.62 -6.03 22.43
N SER A 67 -2.94 -4.93 22.80
CA SER A 67 -2.97 -4.44 24.18
C SER A 67 -4.36 -3.85 24.46
N GLU A 68 -4.81 -3.84 25.73
CA GLU A 68 -6.11 -3.26 26.12
C GLU A 68 -6.22 -1.74 25.81
N ASP A 69 -5.10 -1.09 25.48
CA ASP A 69 -5.00 0.34 25.18
C ASP A 69 -5.30 0.72 23.72
N VAL A 70 -5.50 -0.26 22.82
CA VAL A 70 -5.80 0.04 21.40
C VAL A 70 -7.25 0.50 21.25
N PRO A 71 -7.54 1.69 20.69
CA PRO A 71 -8.91 2.17 20.52
C PRO A 71 -9.77 1.19 19.70
N ALA A 72 -11.04 1.05 20.10
CA ALA A 72 -11.96 0.08 19.49
C ALA A 72 -12.12 0.27 17.96
N GLU A 73 -12.10 1.51 17.48
CA GLU A 73 -12.21 1.84 16.05
C GLU A 73 -11.04 1.25 15.23
N PHE A 74 -9.83 1.23 15.79
CA PHE A 74 -8.69 0.59 15.14
C PHE A 74 -8.80 -0.93 15.11
N GLN A 75 -9.30 -1.53 16.19
CA GLN A 75 -9.53 -2.98 16.24
C GLN A 75 -10.58 -3.41 15.20
N THR A 76 -11.67 -2.64 15.08
CA THR A 76 -12.69 -2.84 14.06
C THR A 76 -12.09 -2.72 12.66
N HIS A 77 -11.32 -1.68 12.39
CA HIS A 77 -10.71 -1.48 11.07
C HIS A 77 -9.78 -2.63 10.64
N ILE A 78 -8.92 -3.11 11.54
CA ILE A 78 -8.05 -4.26 11.27
C ILE A 78 -8.87 -5.53 11.03
N THR A 79 -9.94 -5.74 11.79
CA THR A 79 -10.83 -6.90 11.63
C THR A 79 -11.58 -6.86 10.29
N ASP A 80 -12.04 -5.68 9.89
CA ASP A 80 -12.70 -5.47 8.59
C ASP A 80 -11.73 -5.72 7.43
N MET A 81 -10.48 -5.26 7.54
CA MET A 81 -9.43 -5.55 6.56
C MET A 81 -9.06 -7.03 6.49
N GLN A 82 -8.94 -7.72 7.63
CA GLN A 82 -8.72 -9.17 7.65
C GLN A 82 -9.88 -9.93 6.99
N THR A 83 -11.11 -9.49 7.24
CA THR A 83 -12.30 -10.05 6.58
C THR A 83 -12.24 -9.81 5.08
N ALA A 84 -11.94 -8.59 4.64
CA ALA A 84 -11.75 -8.26 3.22
C ALA A 84 -10.69 -9.16 2.56
N PHE A 85 -9.55 -9.34 3.22
CA PHE A 85 -8.44 -10.15 2.74
C PHE A 85 -8.80 -11.63 2.62
N ALA A 86 -9.59 -12.18 3.55
CA ALA A 86 -10.08 -13.55 3.44
C ALA A 86 -10.99 -13.74 2.21
N LEU A 87 -11.86 -12.77 1.90
CA LEU A 87 -12.72 -12.81 0.71
C LEU A 87 -11.90 -12.69 -0.58
N LEU A 88 -10.88 -11.82 -0.60
CA LEU A 88 -9.95 -11.69 -1.72
C LEU A 88 -9.11 -12.94 -1.93
N ASP A 89 -8.60 -13.56 -0.86
CA ASP A 89 -7.85 -14.81 -0.95
C ASP A 89 -8.73 -15.93 -1.54
N SER A 90 -10.01 -15.99 -1.18
CA SER A 90 -10.98 -16.91 -1.78
C SER A 90 -11.20 -16.64 -3.27
N ALA A 91 -11.46 -15.38 -3.65
CA ALA A 91 -11.68 -14.99 -5.04
C ALA A 91 -10.43 -15.21 -5.91
N VAL A 92 -9.24 -14.93 -5.38
CA VAL A 92 -7.95 -15.22 -6.04
C VAL A 92 -7.75 -16.74 -6.19
N ALA A 93 -8.08 -17.53 -5.17
CA ALA A 93 -7.99 -18.99 -5.27
C ALA A 93 -8.92 -19.55 -6.35
N GLU A 94 -10.15 -19.03 -6.46
CA GLU A 94 -11.09 -19.41 -7.51
C GLU A 94 -10.60 -19.00 -8.90
N ALA A 95 -10.10 -17.77 -9.07
CA ALA A 95 -9.51 -17.33 -10.33
C ALA A 95 -8.33 -18.24 -10.72
N ASN A 96 -7.42 -18.51 -9.78
CA ASN A 96 -6.24 -19.35 -9.99
C ASN A 96 -6.59 -20.82 -10.29
N ALA A 97 -7.68 -21.36 -9.74
CA ALA A 97 -8.14 -22.72 -10.05
C ALA A 97 -8.54 -22.88 -11.53
N ASN A 98 -8.93 -21.78 -12.18
CA ASN A 98 -9.31 -21.74 -13.59
C ASN A 98 -8.16 -21.30 -14.52
N MET A 99 -7.00 -20.94 -13.98
CA MET A 99 -5.83 -20.57 -14.78
C MET A 99 -5.04 -21.80 -15.23
N THR A 100 -4.60 -21.79 -16.48
CA THR A 100 -3.80 -22.86 -17.09
C THR A 100 -2.35 -22.40 -17.31
N ASP A 101 -1.48 -23.33 -17.70
CA ASP A 101 -0.13 -23.03 -18.18
C ASP A 101 0.80 -22.39 -17.12
N GLY A 102 0.53 -22.66 -15.84
CA GLY A 102 1.31 -22.14 -14.70
C GLY A 102 0.98 -20.68 -14.34
N ASN A 103 0.06 -20.05 -15.06
CA ASN A 103 -0.44 -18.71 -14.76
C ASN A 103 -1.15 -18.70 -13.40
N ARG A 104 -0.83 -17.70 -12.59
CA ARG A 104 -1.44 -17.46 -11.29
C ARG A 104 -1.37 -15.98 -10.95
N LEU A 105 -2.41 -15.47 -10.30
CA LEU A 105 -2.37 -14.23 -9.55
C LEU A 105 -1.61 -14.43 -8.25
N ASP A 106 -0.83 -13.42 -7.86
CA ASP A 106 -0.20 -13.33 -6.55
C ASP A 106 -1.21 -12.74 -5.53
N PRO A 107 -1.67 -13.50 -4.53
CA PRO A 107 -2.62 -13.02 -3.53
C PRO A 107 -2.09 -11.81 -2.73
N ILE A 108 -0.77 -11.74 -2.49
CA ILE A 108 -0.17 -10.62 -1.74
C ILE A 108 -0.26 -9.35 -2.59
N GLN A 109 0.01 -9.44 -3.89
CA GLN A 109 -0.08 -8.30 -4.81
C GLN A 109 -1.51 -7.76 -4.90
N VAL A 110 -2.51 -8.64 -4.99
CA VAL A 110 -3.93 -8.26 -5.03
C VAL A 110 -4.34 -7.58 -3.72
N LYS A 111 -3.97 -8.14 -2.57
CA LYS A 111 -4.26 -7.54 -1.25
C LYS A 111 -3.56 -6.21 -1.02
N ALA A 112 -2.31 -6.07 -1.45
CA ALA A 112 -1.56 -4.82 -1.36
C ALA A 112 -2.23 -3.70 -2.17
N ILE A 113 -2.68 -4.01 -3.38
CA ILE A 113 -3.41 -3.07 -4.24
C ILE A 113 -4.78 -2.73 -3.63
N PHE A 114 -5.50 -3.74 -3.10
CA PHE A 114 -6.76 -3.49 -2.41
C PHE A 114 -6.58 -2.55 -1.21
N TYR A 115 -5.59 -2.83 -0.37
CA TYR A 115 -5.29 -2.00 0.79
C TYR A 115 -4.96 -0.57 0.37
N ALA A 116 -4.11 -0.37 -0.64
CA ALA A 116 -3.74 0.97 -1.10
C ALA A 116 -4.93 1.75 -1.67
N LEU A 117 -5.87 1.09 -2.35
CA LEU A 117 -6.97 1.76 -3.06
C LEU A 117 -8.25 1.92 -2.24
N CYS A 118 -8.46 1.05 -1.26
CA CYS A 118 -9.70 0.91 -0.48
C CYS A 118 -9.45 1.06 1.04
N PHE A 119 -8.32 1.65 1.46
CA PHE A 119 -8.03 1.88 2.87
C PHE A 119 -9.11 2.74 3.55
N GLY A 120 -9.48 2.40 4.79
CA GLY A 120 -10.48 3.14 5.57
C GLY A 120 -11.94 2.77 5.29
N GLU A 121 -12.20 1.84 4.38
CA GLU A 121 -13.56 1.44 3.98
C GLU A 121 -14.09 0.25 4.78
N ASN A 122 -15.42 0.10 4.79
CA ASN A 122 -16.06 -1.10 5.31
C ASN A 122 -15.61 -2.33 4.50
N ALA A 123 -15.55 -3.49 5.17
CA ALA A 123 -15.24 -4.75 4.51
C ALA A 123 -16.15 -4.96 3.28
N PRO A 124 -15.59 -5.35 2.11
CA PRO A 124 -16.38 -5.60 0.91
C PRO A 124 -17.28 -6.82 1.09
N SER A 125 -18.37 -6.89 0.34
CA SER A 125 -19.09 -8.16 0.16
C SER A 125 -18.25 -9.15 -0.66
N GLN A 126 -18.54 -10.46 -0.59
CA GLN A 126 -17.89 -11.46 -1.44
C GLN A 126 -17.96 -11.07 -2.92
N ARG A 127 -19.13 -10.62 -3.39
CA ARG A 127 -19.33 -10.19 -4.78
C ARG A 127 -18.45 -8.99 -5.16
N ALA A 128 -18.20 -8.08 -4.22
CA ALA A 128 -17.31 -6.95 -4.45
C ALA A 128 -15.84 -7.42 -4.50
N ALA A 129 -15.45 -8.41 -3.69
CA ALA A 129 -14.14 -9.04 -3.78
C ALA A 129 -13.95 -9.77 -5.12
N ASP A 130 -14.94 -10.53 -5.59
CA ASP A 130 -14.90 -11.21 -6.90
C ASP A 130 -14.71 -10.19 -8.03
N ARG A 131 -15.54 -9.13 -8.05
CA ARG A 131 -15.44 -8.03 -9.04
C ARG A 131 -14.11 -7.30 -8.98
N PHE A 132 -13.46 -7.23 -7.82
CA PHE A 132 -12.14 -6.64 -7.67
C PHE A 132 -11.08 -7.56 -8.30
N VAL A 133 -11.11 -8.87 -8.00
CA VAL A 133 -10.18 -9.86 -8.56
C VAL A 133 -10.33 -10.00 -10.08
N ASP A 134 -11.55 -9.87 -10.62
CA ASP A 134 -11.83 -9.84 -12.06
C ASP A 134 -11.04 -8.78 -12.83
N CYS A 135 -10.59 -7.71 -12.15
CA CYS A 135 -9.79 -6.66 -12.80
C CYS A 135 -8.38 -7.15 -13.20
N PHE A 136 -7.91 -8.27 -12.64
CA PHE A 136 -6.54 -8.75 -12.75
C PHE A 136 -6.34 -9.84 -13.81
N PHE A 137 -7.39 -10.28 -14.49
CA PHE A 137 -7.28 -11.32 -15.50
C PHE A 137 -8.30 -11.11 -16.62
N ILE A 138 -8.12 -11.86 -17.71
CA ILE A 138 -9.09 -12.00 -18.78
C ILE A 138 -9.40 -13.47 -19.00
N THR A 139 -10.55 -13.72 -19.64
CA THR A 139 -10.87 -15.02 -20.21
C THR A 139 -10.77 -14.94 -21.73
N GLU A 140 -10.06 -15.89 -22.33
CA GLU A 140 -9.92 -16.00 -23.78
C GLU A 140 -10.17 -17.43 -24.25
N GLN A 141 -10.66 -17.59 -25.48
CA GLN A 141 -10.79 -18.92 -26.07
C GLN A 141 -9.46 -19.34 -26.69
N ARG A 142 -8.98 -20.51 -26.31
CA ARG A 142 -7.80 -21.16 -26.89
C ARG A 142 -8.18 -22.52 -27.44
N THR A 143 -7.32 -23.04 -28.31
CA THR A 143 -7.50 -24.36 -28.90
C THR A 143 -6.37 -25.28 -28.47
N ARG A 144 -6.70 -26.52 -28.12
CA ARG A 144 -5.74 -27.57 -27.78
C ARG A 144 -6.00 -28.82 -28.59
N ILE A 145 -4.94 -29.58 -28.84
CA ILE A 145 -5.07 -30.93 -29.41
C ILE A 145 -5.26 -31.91 -28.26
N VAL A 146 -6.36 -32.66 -28.32
CA VAL A 146 -6.68 -33.75 -27.39
C VAL A 146 -6.49 -35.07 -28.11
N VAL A 147 -5.61 -35.89 -27.56
CA VAL A 147 -5.35 -37.26 -28.03
C VAL A 147 -6.25 -38.20 -27.24
N THR A 148 -7.14 -38.89 -27.94
CA THR A 148 -8.04 -39.90 -27.35
C THR A 148 -7.63 -41.29 -27.83
N GLU A 149 -7.40 -42.23 -26.91
CA GLU A 149 -7.23 -43.65 -27.25
C GLU A 149 -8.59 -44.30 -27.51
N LEU A 150 -8.69 -45.01 -28.63
CA LEU A 150 -9.85 -45.82 -29.02
C LEU A 150 -9.76 -47.22 -28.41
N GLU A 151 -10.89 -47.95 -28.42
CA GLU A 151 -10.97 -49.32 -27.89
C GLU A 151 -10.02 -50.31 -28.59
N ASP A 152 -9.61 -50.02 -29.83
CA ASP A 152 -8.66 -50.84 -30.60
C ASP A 152 -7.18 -50.49 -30.34
N GLY A 153 -6.91 -49.54 -29.43
CA GLY A 153 -5.57 -49.08 -29.08
C GLY A 153 -4.96 -48.07 -30.06
N SER A 154 -5.72 -47.61 -31.07
CA SER A 154 -5.30 -46.49 -31.91
C SER A 154 -5.61 -45.14 -31.23
N THR A 155 -4.90 -44.07 -31.62
CA THR A 155 -5.13 -42.71 -31.10
C THR A 155 -5.76 -41.83 -32.17
N VAL A 156 -6.69 -40.97 -31.75
CA VAL A 156 -7.27 -39.90 -32.59
C VAL A 156 -6.95 -38.56 -31.95
N GLU A 157 -6.38 -37.66 -32.75
CA GLU A 157 -6.20 -36.26 -32.39
C GLU A 157 -7.45 -35.46 -32.76
N SER A 158 -7.98 -34.71 -31.81
CA SER A 158 -9.10 -33.80 -32.03
C SER A 158 -8.76 -32.41 -31.50
N GLU A 159 -9.24 -31.39 -32.20
CA GLU A 159 -9.04 -30.01 -31.82
C GLU A 159 -10.22 -29.54 -30.96
N GLU A 160 -9.95 -29.19 -29.70
CA GLU A 160 -10.95 -28.72 -28.73
C GLU A 160 -10.72 -27.25 -28.37
N VAL A 161 -11.79 -26.47 -28.39
CA VAL A 161 -11.79 -25.10 -27.87
C VAL A 161 -12.04 -25.14 -26.36
N TYR A 162 -11.19 -24.45 -25.60
CA TYR A 162 -11.35 -24.29 -24.16
C TYR A 162 -11.25 -22.81 -23.77
N THR A 163 -11.81 -22.46 -22.61
CA THR A 163 -11.67 -21.11 -22.03
C THR A 163 -10.43 -21.11 -21.14
N ALA A 164 -9.50 -20.21 -21.43
CA ALA A 164 -8.30 -20.00 -20.64
C ALA A 164 -8.43 -18.70 -19.84
N THR A 165 -8.15 -18.76 -18.55
CA THR A 165 -8.02 -17.59 -17.69
C THR A 165 -6.56 -17.15 -17.64
N VAL A 166 -6.28 -15.91 -18.00
CA VAL A 166 -4.90 -15.39 -18.15
C VAL A 166 -4.74 -14.09 -17.36
N PRO A 167 -3.71 -13.96 -16.51
CA PRO A 167 -3.39 -12.73 -15.81
C PRO A 167 -3.15 -11.56 -16.76
N LEU A 168 -3.63 -10.39 -16.38
CA LEU A 168 -3.30 -9.13 -17.01
C LEU A 168 -1.97 -8.58 -16.49
N SER A 169 -1.38 -7.67 -17.25
CA SER A 169 -0.32 -6.83 -16.70
C SER A 169 -0.88 -5.91 -15.60
N LEU A 170 -0.04 -5.49 -14.66
CA LEU A 170 -0.46 -4.56 -13.61
C LEU A 170 -1.00 -3.25 -14.20
N ALA A 171 -0.44 -2.77 -15.32
CA ALA A 171 -0.93 -1.57 -15.99
C ALA A 171 -2.38 -1.74 -16.47
N ALA A 172 -2.70 -2.86 -17.13
CA ALA A 172 -4.06 -3.16 -17.57
C ALA A 172 -5.02 -3.40 -16.38
N ALA A 173 -4.52 -4.03 -15.31
CA ALA A 173 -5.30 -4.20 -14.08
C ALA A 173 -5.67 -2.84 -13.46
N TYR A 174 -4.74 -1.88 -13.42
CA TYR A 174 -5.02 -0.52 -12.92
C TYR A 174 -6.01 0.25 -13.79
N GLU A 175 -6.00 0.06 -15.12
CA GLU A 175 -7.01 0.64 -16.00
C GLU A 175 -8.41 0.08 -15.68
N ASN A 176 -8.53 -1.23 -15.49
CA ASN A 176 -9.78 -1.87 -15.08
C ASN A 176 -10.25 -1.37 -13.71
N LEU A 177 -9.34 -1.30 -12.73
CA LEU A 177 -9.63 -0.81 -11.38
C LEU A 177 -10.11 0.64 -11.41
N ALA A 178 -9.45 1.52 -12.16
CA ALA A 178 -9.87 2.91 -12.32
C ALA A 178 -11.30 3.02 -12.87
N ALA A 179 -11.63 2.19 -13.87
CA ALA A 179 -12.98 2.14 -14.44
C ALA A 179 -14.03 1.64 -13.42
N LYS A 180 -13.68 0.66 -12.57
CA LYS A 180 -14.60 0.15 -11.53
C LYS A 180 -14.77 1.10 -10.35
N LEU A 181 -13.70 1.78 -9.95
CA LEU A 181 -13.68 2.75 -8.86
C LEU A 181 -14.33 4.09 -9.24
N GLY A 182 -14.47 4.38 -10.54
CA GLY A 182 -14.98 5.68 -11.01
C GLY A 182 -14.00 6.84 -10.79
N ARG A 183 -12.74 6.56 -10.44
CA ARG A 183 -11.66 7.53 -10.27
C ARG A 183 -10.37 7.03 -10.91
N ALA A 184 -9.48 7.94 -11.26
CA ALA A 184 -8.14 7.57 -11.69
C ALA A 184 -7.37 6.91 -10.54
N VAL A 185 -6.60 5.87 -10.87
CA VAL A 185 -5.56 5.32 -10.00
C VAL A 185 -4.29 6.16 -10.21
N THR A 186 -3.91 6.91 -9.20
CA THR A 186 -2.78 7.85 -9.24
C THR A 186 -1.44 7.12 -9.19
N ASP A 187 -0.34 7.82 -9.46
CA ASP A 187 0.99 7.21 -9.30
C ASP A 187 1.33 6.99 -7.82
N GLU A 188 0.84 7.86 -6.92
CA GLU A 188 0.95 7.68 -5.47
C GLU A 188 0.22 6.40 -5.00
N ASP A 189 -0.97 6.11 -5.53
CA ASP A 189 -1.69 4.86 -5.24
C ASP A 189 -0.84 3.63 -5.63
N LYS A 190 -0.21 3.66 -6.82
CA LYS A 190 0.60 2.56 -7.34
C LYS A 190 1.89 2.38 -6.54
N GLU A 191 2.54 3.49 -6.18
CA GLU A 191 3.75 3.49 -5.34
C GLU A 191 3.43 2.94 -3.96
N ASN A 192 2.31 3.34 -3.35
CA ASN A 192 1.86 2.82 -2.06
C ASN A 192 1.57 1.31 -2.12
N ALA A 193 0.85 0.85 -3.15
CA ALA A 193 0.60 -0.58 -3.37
C ALA A 193 1.90 -1.38 -3.57
N ALA A 194 2.85 -0.84 -4.33
CA ALA A 194 4.16 -1.47 -4.53
C ALA A 194 4.97 -1.52 -3.22
N HIS A 195 4.95 -0.44 -2.44
CA HIS A 195 5.59 -0.39 -1.14
C HIS A 195 5.03 -1.46 -0.20
N ILE A 196 3.70 -1.53 -0.02
CA ILE A 196 3.02 -2.55 0.79
C ILE A 196 3.38 -3.96 0.32
N TYR A 197 3.36 -4.21 -1.00
CA TYR A 197 3.73 -5.51 -1.56
C TYR A 197 5.16 -5.90 -1.17
N THR A 198 6.14 -5.02 -1.41
CA THR A 198 7.55 -5.31 -1.11
C THR A 198 7.82 -5.52 0.37
N MET A 199 7.12 -4.77 1.22
CA MET A 199 7.21 -4.85 2.67
C MET A 199 6.73 -6.22 3.18
N ILE A 200 5.57 -6.68 2.70
CA ILE A 200 4.99 -7.97 3.09
C ILE A 200 5.71 -9.15 2.43
N ALA A 201 5.95 -9.09 1.12
CA ALA A 201 6.63 -10.16 0.39
C ALA A 201 8.12 -10.28 0.77
N GLY A 202 8.78 -9.18 1.11
CA GLY A 202 10.16 -9.16 1.64
C GLY A 202 10.26 -9.81 3.01
N ASN A 203 9.32 -9.52 3.91
CA ASN A 203 9.24 -10.15 5.23
C ASN A 203 8.96 -11.66 5.14
N ALA A 204 8.11 -12.09 4.19
CA ALA A 204 7.81 -13.50 3.93
C ALA A 204 9.03 -14.32 3.42
N ASN A 205 10.06 -13.67 2.87
CA ASN A 205 11.26 -14.30 2.31
C ASN A 205 12.50 -14.21 3.22
N GLY A 206 12.34 -13.78 4.48
CA GLY A 206 13.38 -13.91 5.52
C GLY A 206 14.53 -12.89 5.44
N SER A 207 14.25 -11.62 5.11
CA SER A 207 15.27 -10.56 5.24
C SER A 207 15.32 -10.00 6.67
N ASP A 208 16.51 -10.06 7.28
CA ASP A 208 16.87 -9.68 8.66
C ASP A 208 16.79 -8.17 8.97
N GLY A 209 15.67 -7.52 8.70
CA GLY A 209 15.50 -6.06 8.81
C GLY A 209 14.40 -5.63 9.76
N THR A 210 14.43 -6.03 11.03
CA THR A 210 13.60 -5.50 12.15
C THR A 210 12.06 -5.53 12.01
N GLY A 211 11.50 -6.01 10.90
CA GLY A 211 10.05 -6.20 10.70
C GLY A 211 9.55 -7.45 11.42
N ALA A 212 8.38 -7.36 12.05
CA ALA A 212 7.90 -8.39 12.95
C ALA A 212 7.71 -9.74 12.24
N SER A 213 8.57 -10.70 12.56
CA SER A 213 8.42 -12.11 12.21
C SER A 213 7.28 -12.72 13.03
N GLY A 214 6.01 -12.52 12.63
CA GLY A 214 4.84 -13.29 13.09
C GLY A 214 4.60 -13.43 14.60
N GLY A 215 5.42 -12.77 15.42
CA GLY A 215 5.24 -12.61 16.85
C GLY A 215 4.35 -11.42 17.09
N THR A 216 3.62 -11.45 18.20
CA THR A 216 2.69 -10.42 18.67
C THR A 216 3.12 -9.01 18.25
N ILE A 217 2.53 -8.49 17.17
CA ILE A 217 2.70 -7.09 16.75
C ILE A 217 2.02 -6.24 17.83
N GLN A 218 2.80 -5.44 18.55
CA GLN A 218 2.30 -4.51 19.56
C GLN A 218 2.16 -3.14 18.91
N ILE A 219 0.93 -2.67 18.76
CA ILE A 219 0.60 -1.36 18.20
C ILE A 219 0.40 -0.38 19.37
N ASP A 220 1.27 0.63 19.51
CA ASP A 220 1.20 1.69 20.52
C ASP A 220 0.66 2.99 19.88
N TYR A 221 -0.60 3.34 20.17
CA TYR A 221 -1.28 4.49 19.56
C TYR A 221 -1.08 5.76 20.40
N GLY A 222 -0.25 6.68 19.90
CA GLY A 222 -0.25 8.08 20.35
C GLY A 222 -1.46 8.84 19.79
N SER A 223 -2.14 9.65 20.62
CA SER A 223 -3.42 10.29 20.30
C SER A 223 -3.38 11.16 19.02
N GLY A 224 -3.98 10.68 17.92
CA GLY A 224 -4.16 11.42 16.67
C GLY A 224 -5.56 11.20 16.11
N THR A 225 -6.21 12.27 15.65
CA THR A 225 -7.59 12.28 15.12
C THR A 225 -7.56 12.75 13.67
N GLY A 226 -8.13 11.97 12.75
CA GLY A 226 -8.36 12.38 11.37
C GLY A 226 -8.83 11.24 10.47
N SER A 227 -10.05 11.35 9.96
CA SER A 227 -10.62 10.49 8.91
C SER A 227 -11.13 11.41 7.78
N THR A 228 -10.79 11.10 6.54
CA THR A 228 -11.41 11.69 5.34
C THR A 228 -12.04 10.57 4.54
N GLU A 229 -13.36 10.62 4.36
CA GLU A 229 -14.15 9.65 3.59
C GLU A 229 -14.02 9.90 2.08
N LEU A 230 -13.89 8.82 1.29
CA LEU A 230 -13.92 8.82 -0.18
C LEU A 230 -15.00 7.83 -0.66
N ASP A 231 -15.73 8.15 -1.71
CA ASP A 231 -16.92 7.39 -2.15
C ASP A 231 -16.57 6.09 -2.91
N THR A 232 -16.91 4.93 -2.33
CA THR A 232 -16.70 3.58 -2.91
C THR A 232 -17.97 2.90 -3.43
N SER A 233 -19.06 3.65 -3.59
CA SER A 233 -20.35 3.14 -4.05
C SER A 233 -20.30 2.34 -5.38
N GLY A 234 -19.25 2.48 -6.19
CA GLY A 234 -19.02 1.72 -7.44
C GLY A 234 -18.88 0.20 -7.31
N PHE A 235 -18.58 -0.32 -6.11
CA PHE A 235 -18.47 -1.77 -5.85
C PHE A 235 -19.68 -2.37 -5.13
N THR A 236 -20.65 -1.54 -4.72
CA THR A 236 -21.71 -1.93 -3.79
C THR A 236 -22.94 -2.59 -4.43
N ASN A 237 -22.91 -2.87 -5.74
CA ASN A 237 -24.01 -3.55 -6.44
C ASN A 237 -23.57 -4.69 -7.36
#